data_AF-A0A661YPB0-F1
#
_entry.id   AF-A0A661YPB0-F1
#
_cell.length_a   1.000
_cell.length_b   1.000
_cell.length_c   1.000
_cell.angle_alpha   90.00
_cell.angle_beta   90.00
_cell.angle_gamma   90.00
#
_symmetry.space_group_name_H-M   'P 1'
#
loop_
_entity.id
_entity.type
_entity.pdbx_description
1 polymer ?
#
loop_
_entity_poly.entity_id
_entity_poly.type
_entity_poly.pdbx_seq_one_letter_code
_entity_poly.pdbx_strand_id
1 'polypeptide(L)'
;MATISSIPEDFITEHINWHSKPGNPNLGGRKTFPFTPDSGEEFLVWHHSFIKKFRKWAEKNPDKVPGYPDSIRAWTEIPPGLKMSIYGWNFNLLQDERLLDNMSNFGTLDILGIKLEWGIHSFLHNAARNMYDEPILMSFESPRSTYFWQLHGLIDLWREKWEETKKNRLQLDPDAIQQLIKAIRRNQVPFPNPFPQPPEPPFPSPMPQIDPSIPFQGDSFSRIQLNNEELEIIRTIRTFRNK
;
A
#
# COMPACT_ATOMS: atom_id res chain seq x y z
N MET A 1 18.53 19.95 -11.26
CA MET A 1 18.64 18.93 -10.20
C MET A 1 17.44 19.08 -9.27
N ALA A 2 16.84 17.96 -8.86
CA ALA A 2 15.65 17.90 -8.02
C ALA A 2 15.98 17.77 -6.51
N THR A 3 17.23 18.01 -6.11
CA THR A 3 17.67 17.88 -4.72
C THR A 3 17.52 19.19 -3.93
N ILE A 4 16.90 19.11 -2.76
CA ILE A 4 16.69 20.20 -1.81
C ILE A 4 17.87 20.21 -0.82
N SER A 5 18.95 20.90 -1.17
CA SER A 5 20.18 20.92 -0.34
C SER A 5 19.99 21.58 1.03
N SER A 6 19.01 22.48 1.17
CA SER A 6 18.73 23.24 2.38
C SER A 6 17.53 22.73 3.18
N ILE A 7 17.09 21.48 2.94
CA ILE A 7 16.06 20.88 3.78
C ILE A 7 16.57 20.78 5.24
N PRO A 8 15.76 21.17 6.25
CA PRO A 8 16.15 21.04 7.65
C PRO A 8 16.46 19.59 8.01
N GLU A 9 17.56 19.38 8.74
CA GLU A 9 18.04 18.05 9.12
C GLU A 9 17.03 17.30 10.01
N ASP A 10 16.17 18.02 10.73
CA ASP A 10 15.09 17.43 11.52
C ASP A 10 14.11 16.61 10.67
N PHE A 11 13.84 17.00 9.41
CA PHE A 11 13.00 16.20 8.51
C PHE A 11 13.67 14.86 8.17
N ILE A 12 14.99 14.90 7.92
CA ILE A 12 15.78 13.72 7.57
C ILE A 12 15.86 12.78 8.78
N THR A 13 16.15 13.34 9.96
CA THR A 13 16.21 12.61 11.22
C THR A 13 14.85 12.00 11.59
N GLU A 14 13.75 12.73 11.43
CA GLU A 14 12.39 12.24 11.70
C GLU A 14 12.07 11.02 10.80
N HIS A 15 12.35 11.13 9.49
CA HIS A 15 12.12 10.05 8.53
C HIS A 15 13.00 8.82 8.78
N ILE A 16 14.30 9.01 9.01
CA ILE A 16 15.22 7.92 9.34
C ILE A 16 14.77 7.21 10.62
N ASN A 17 14.46 7.94 11.69
CA ASN A 17 14.03 7.34 12.95
C ASN A 17 12.76 6.53 12.76
N TRP A 18 11.77 7.06 12.05
CA TRP A 18 10.49 6.38 11.83
C TRP A 18 10.67 5.00 11.18
N HIS A 19 11.51 4.92 10.14
CA HIS A 19 11.79 3.67 9.43
C HIS A 19 12.76 2.72 10.16
N SER A 20 13.80 3.26 10.82
CA SER A 20 14.91 2.44 11.36
C SER A 20 14.68 1.92 12.78
N LYS A 21 13.64 2.39 13.49
CA LYS A 21 13.40 2.07 14.90
C LYS A 21 12.00 1.49 15.16
N PRO A 22 11.60 0.40 14.49
CA PRO A 22 10.26 -0.16 14.67
C PRO A 22 10.03 -0.60 16.12
N GLY A 23 8.83 -0.34 16.64
CA GLY A 23 8.45 -0.63 18.03
C GLY A 23 9.02 0.33 19.08
N ASN A 24 9.72 1.39 18.67
CA ASN A 24 10.40 2.33 19.57
C ASN A 24 9.94 3.78 19.37
N PRO A 25 8.66 4.11 19.64
CA PRO A 25 8.11 5.45 19.41
C PRO A 25 8.78 6.56 20.23
N ASN A 26 9.30 6.23 21.42
CA ASN A 26 10.03 7.18 22.25
C ASN A 26 11.36 7.64 21.62
N LEU A 27 11.86 6.91 20.62
CA LEU A 27 13.07 7.26 19.86
C LEU A 27 12.74 7.84 18.47
N GLY A 28 11.48 8.21 18.24
CA GLY A 28 10.97 8.71 16.96
C GLY A 28 10.62 7.62 15.94
N GLY A 29 10.66 6.34 16.35
CA GLY A 29 10.28 5.21 15.51
C GLY A 29 8.78 5.03 15.32
N ARG A 30 8.39 4.18 14.38
CA ARG A 30 7.01 3.68 14.31
C ARG A 30 6.64 2.87 15.56
N LYS A 31 5.40 3.02 16.03
CA LYS A 31 4.81 2.32 17.17
C LYS A 31 4.56 0.85 16.85
N THR A 32 3.98 0.58 15.69
CA THR A 32 3.65 -0.77 15.21
C THR A 32 4.81 -1.37 14.44
N PHE A 33 5.00 -2.67 14.56
CA PHE A 33 5.93 -3.36 13.67
C PHE A 33 5.33 -3.42 12.25
N PRO A 34 6.16 -3.40 11.21
CA PRO A 34 5.73 -3.74 9.86
C PRO A 34 4.87 -5.01 9.80
N PHE A 35 3.84 -5.02 8.96
CA PHE A 35 2.94 -6.16 8.72
C PHE A 35 2.08 -6.61 9.92
N THR A 36 2.01 -5.83 11.00
CA THR A 36 1.07 -6.10 12.09
C THR A 36 -0.23 -5.31 11.90
N PRO A 37 -1.31 -5.65 12.62
CA PRO A 37 -2.48 -4.78 12.68
C PRO A 37 -2.07 -3.33 13.00
N ASP A 38 -2.78 -2.39 12.40
CA ASP A 38 -2.59 -0.93 12.50
C ASP A 38 -1.33 -0.38 11.80
N SER A 39 -0.47 -1.24 11.23
CA SER A 39 0.79 -0.81 10.61
C SER A 39 0.62 0.01 9.34
N GLY A 40 -0.40 -0.31 8.52
CA GLY A 40 -0.72 0.44 7.32
C GLY A 40 -1.37 1.78 7.65
N GLU A 41 -2.23 1.81 8.67
CA GLU A 41 -2.85 3.06 9.11
C GLU A 41 -1.77 4.01 9.65
N GLU A 42 -0.85 3.51 10.48
CA GLU A 42 0.28 4.30 10.96
C GLU A 42 1.14 4.83 9.81
N PHE A 43 1.46 4.00 8.81
CA PHE A 43 2.20 4.43 7.62
C PHE A 43 1.52 5.63 6.94
N LEU A 44 0.22 5.56 6.66
CA LEU A 44 -0.51 6.63 5.97
C LEU A 44 -0.66 7.89 6.83
N VAL A 45 -0.99 7.75 8.11
CA VAL A 45 -1.18 8.88 9.03
C VAL A 45 0.13 9.62 9.30
N TRP A 46 1.23 8.87 9.46
CA TRP A 46 2.54 9.47 9.66
C TRP A 46 2.99 10.24 8.42
N HIS A 47 2.92 9.63 7.22
CA HIS A 47 3.32 10.30 5.98
C HIS A 47 2.45 11.53 5.67
N HIS A 48 1.14 11.48 5.89
CA HIS A 48 0.25 12.65 5.79
C HIS A 48 0.75 13.81 6.66
N SER A 49 1.06 13.53 7.93
CA SER A 49 1.54 14.53 8.88
C SER A 49 2.92 15.07 8.49
N PHE A 50 3.82 14.19 8.03
CA PHE A 50 5.17 14.53 7.58
C PHE A 50 5.14 15.45 6.36
N ILE A 51 4.34 15.12 5.34
CA ILE A 51 4.13 15.95 4.14
C ILE A 51 3.57 17.32 4.52
N LYS A 52 2.58 17.39 5.43
CA LYS A 52 2.00 18.67 5.86
C LYS A 52 3.00 19.55 6.60
N LYS A 53 3.87 18.98 7.42
CA LYS A 53 4.97 19.73 8.05
C LYS A 53 5.91 20.30 6.98
N PHE A 54 6.31 19.49 6.01
CA PHE A 54 7.20 19.92 4.93
C PHE A 54 6.57 21.01 4.06
N ARG A 55 5.31 20.85 3.63
CA ARG A 55 4.62 21.86 2.81
C ARG A 55 4.57 23.22 3.51
N LYS A 56 4.25 23.25 4.82
CA LYS A 56 4.29 24.49 5.62
C LYS A 56 5.67 25.13 5.68
N TRP A 57 6.73 24.32 5.74
CA TRP A 57 8.10 24.83 5.69
C TRP A 57 8.44 25.37 4.31
N ALA A 58 8.12 24.64 3.23
CA ALA A 58 8.38 25.02 1.85
C ALA A 58 7.64 26.31 1.46
N GLU A 59 6.38 26.47 1.87
CA GLU A 59 5.59 27.70 1.68
C GLU A 59 6.26 28.95 2.27
N LYS A 60 6.96 28.79 3.40
CA LYS A 60 7.71 29.87 4.06
C LYS A 60 9.11 30.07 3.49
N ASN A 61 9.62 29.10 2.74
CA ASN A 61 11.00 29.06 2.24
C ASN A 61 11.03 28.66 0.74
N PRO A 62 10.28 29.34 -0.14
CA PRO A 62 10.15 28.91 -1.54
C PRO A 62 11.48 28.96 -2.30
N ASP A 63 12.39 29.87 -1.94
CA ASP A 63 13.73 29.97 -2.51
C ASP A 63 14.64 28.77 -2.18
N LYS A 64 14.29 28.01 -1.14
CA LYS A 64 15.04 26.82 -0.69
C LYS A 64 14.64 25.54 -1.41
N VAL A 65 13.55 25.55 -2.18
CA VAL A 65 13.02 24.39 -2.88
C VAL A 65 13.14 24.63 -4.39
N PRO A 66 14.04 23.92 -5.09
CA PRO A 66 14.22 24.09 -6.54
C PRO A 66 12.92 23.83 -7.29
N GLY A 67 12.46 24.79 -8.11
CA GLY A 67 11.24 24.63 -8.92
C GLY A 67 9.93 24.71 -8.12
N TYR A 68 9.94 25.28 -6.91
CA TYR A 68 8.72 25.50 -6.13
C TYR A 68 7.71 26.40 -6.88
N PRO A 69 6.39 26.11 -6.82
CA PRO A 69 5.75 25.01 -6.08
C PRO A 69 5.66 23.68 -6.86
N ASP A 70 5.91 23.71 -8.18
CA ASP A 70 5.61 22.59 -9.06
C ASP A 70 6.44 21.34 -8.78
N SER A 71 7.70 21.50 -8.37
CA SER A 71 8.61 20.39 -8.10
C SER A 71 8.17 19.49 -6.94
N ILE A 72 7.39 20.02 -6.00
CA ILE A 72 6.87 19.28 -4.84
C ILE A 72 5.35 19.06 -4.91
N ARG A 73 4.71 19.44 -6.02
CA ARG A 73 3.29 19.20 -6.26
C ARG A 73 3.05 17.69 -6.36
N ALA A 74 2.09 17.20 -5.59
CA ALA A 74 1.72 15.79 -5.59
C ALA A 74 1.43 15.29 -7.01
N TRP A 75 1.88 14.08 -7.34
CA TRP A 75 1.36 13.42 -8.52
C TRP A 75 -0.12 13.09 -8.31
N THR A 76 -0.92 13.22 -9.36
CA THR A 76 -2.35 12.89 -9.34
C THR A 76 -2.62 11.45 -9.76
N GLU A 77 -1.63 10.83 -10.41
CA GLU A 77 -1.58 9.44 -10.85
C GLU A 77 -0.11 9.03 -10.99
N ILE A 78 0.18 7.74 -11.16
CA ILE A 78 1.54 7.28 -11.42
C ILE A 78 1.96 7.82 -12.80
N PRO A 79 3.05 8.61 -12.92
CA PRO A 79 3.50 9.12 -14.20
C PRO A 79 3.64 8.00 -15.25
N PRO A 80 3.09 8.15 -16.46
CA PRO A 80 3.12 7.09 -17.48
C PRO A 80 4.52 6.57 -17.80
N GLY A 81 5.54 7.44 -17.75
CA GLY A 81 6.94 7.07 -17.95
C GLY A 81 7.50 6.10 -16.89
N LEU A 82 6.92 6.06 -15.68
CA LEU A 82 7.28 5.08 -14.65
C LEU A 82 6.68 3.71 -14.93
N LYS A 83 5.59 3.63 -15.71
CA LYS A 83 4.88 2.37 -16.05
C LYS A 83 5.57 1.58 -17.17
N MET A 84 6.90 1.59 -17.20
CA MET A 84 7.70 0.85 -18.17
C MET A 84 8.31 -0.40 -17.52
N SER A 85 8.36 -1.51 -18.26
CA SER A 85 8.91 -2.78 -17.78
C SER A 85 10.37 -2.66 -17.35
N ILE A 86 11.15 -1.80 -18.02
CA ILE A 86 12.56 -1.52 -17.66
C ILE A 86 12.71 -0.90 -16.26
N TYR A 87 11.64 -0.31 -15.71
CA TYR A 87 11.60 0.24 -14.36
C TYR A 87 10.84 -0.65 -13.37
N GLY A 88 10.55 -1.89 -13.76
CA GLY A 88 9.92 -2.90 -12.91
C GLY A 88 8.39 -2.95 -13.00
N TRP A 89 7.76 -2.14 -13.86
CA TRP A 89 6.31 -2.21 -14.08
C TRP A 89 5.90 -3.59 -14.61
N ASN A 90 4.85 -4.17 -14.03
CA ASN A 90 4.42 -5.53 -14.34
C ASN A 90 2.91 -5.71 -14.10
N PHE A 91 2.39 -6.89 -14.43
CA PHE A 91 0.96 -7.21 -14.34
C PHE A 91 0.40 -7.15 -12.91
N ASN A 92 1.21 -7.44 -11.88
CA ASN A 92 0.75 -7.32 -10.49
C ASN A 92 0.59 -5.84 -10.09
N LEU A 93 1.55 -4.99 -10.46
CA LEU A 93 1.45 -3.55 -10.21
C LEU A 93 0.27 -2.90 -10.95
N LEU A 94 -0.03 -3.36 -12.16
CA LEU A 94 -1.22 -2.95 -12.90
C LEU A 94 -2.51 -3.33 -12.16
N GLN A 95 -2.60 -4.55 -11.62
CA GLN A 95 -3.76 -4.97 -10.82
C GLN A 95 -3.87 -4.16 -9.53
N ASP A 96 -2.74 -3.89 -8.88
CA ASP A 96 -2.69 -3.10 -7.66
C ASP A 96 -3.18 -1.68 -7.90
N GLU A 97 -2.74 -1.05 -8.99
CA GLU A 97 -3.25 0.26 -9.41
C GLU A 97 -4.76 0.24 -9.66
N ARG A 98 -5.29 -0.79 -10.36
CA ARG A 98 -6.74 -0.92 -10.59
C ARG A 98 -7.54 -1.06 -9.30
N LEU A 99 -6.99 -1.70 -8.26
CA LEU A 99 -7.64 -1.75 -6.95
C LEU A 99 -7.75 -0.35 -6.32
N LEU A 100 -6.79 0.53 -6.59
CA LEU A 100 -6.76 1.92 -6.13
C LEU A 100 -7.69 2.85 -6.95
N ASP A 101 -8.32 2.38 -8.02
CA ASP A 101 -9.37 3.14 -8.71
C ASP A 101 -10.69 3.16 -7.90
N ASN A 102 -10.86 2.20 -6.99
CA ASN A 102 -12.06 2.13 -6.15
C ASN A 102 -11.70 1.92 -4.68
N MET A 103 -11.70 3.01 -3.92
CA MET A 103 -11.39 3.00 -2.48
C MET A 103 -12.34 2.13 -1.64
N SER A 104 -13.52 1.80 -2.20
CA SER A 104 -14.45 0.84 -1.61
C SER A 104 -13.88 -0.56 -1.39
N ASN A 105 -12.82 -0.91 -2.12
CA ASN A 105 -12.12 -2.19 -2.04
C ASN A 105 -11.40 -2.38 -0.69
N PHE A 106 -11.15 -1.29 0.05
CA PHE A 106 -10.39 -1.32 1.29
C PHE A 106 -11.31 -1.12 2.49
N GLY A 107 -11.52 -2.18 3.28
CA GLY A 107 -12.41 -2.16 4.44
C GLY A 107 -11.95 -1.24 5.57
N THR A 108 -10.63 -1.08 5.74
CA THR A 108 -10.01 -0.23 6.76
C THR A 108 -8.85 0.56 6.16
N LEU A 109 -8.45 1.63 6.84
CA LEU A 109 -7.29 2.44 6.46
C LEU A 109 -6.00 1.60 6.56
N ASP A 110 -5.96 0.68 7.52
CA ASP A 110 -4.87 -0.29 7.69
C ASP A 110 -4.66 -1.18 6.46
N ILE A 111 -5.74 -1.75 5.91
CA ILE A 111 -5.65 -2.60 4.70
C ILE A 111 -5.16 -1.78 3.50
N LEU A 112 -5.64 -0.54 3.33
CA LEU A 112 -5.13 0.35 2.29
C LEU A 112 -3.65 0.65 2.49
N GLY A 113 -3.24 1.00 3.71
CA GLY A 113 -1.87 1.35 4.03
C GLY A 113 -0.89 0.20 3.82
N ILE A 114 -1.24 -1.02 4.24
CA ILE A 114 -0.43 -2.22 3.99
C ILE A 114 -0.27 -2.44 2.48
N LYS A 115 -1.35 -2.28 1.70
CA LYS A 115 -1.30 -2.42 0.24
C LYS A 115 -0.38 -1.38 -0.41
N LEU A 116 -0.41 -0.14 0.08
CA LEU A 116 0.41 0.94 -0.45
C LEU A 116 1.89 0.79 -0.05
N GLU A 117 2.20 0.58 1.23
CA GLU A 117 3.56 0.43 1.76
C GLU A 117 4.29 -0.77 1.13
N TRP A 118 3.62 -1.92 1.03
CA TRP A 118 4.24 -3.19 0.61
C TRP A 118 3.92 -3.62 -0.82
N GLY A 119 3.08 -2.88 -1.52
CA GLY A 119 2.77 -3.09 -2.94
C GLY A 119 3.49 -2.06 -3.81
N ILE A 120 2.93 -0.85 -3.85
CA ILE A 120 3.28 0.13 -4.88
C ILE A 120 4.40 1.10 -4.46
N HIS A 121 4.56 1.39 -3.16
CA HIS A 121 5.49 2.40 -2.65
C HIS A 121 6.95 2.09 -3.01
N SER A 122 7.40 0.84 -2.78
CA SER A 122 8.76 0.41 -3.15
C SER A 122 9.01 0.50 -4.67
N PHE A 123 8.00 0.16 -5.47
CA PHE A 123 8.07 0.35 -6.93
C PHE A 123 8.22 1.82 -7.30
N LEU A 124 7.44 2.74 -6.69
CA LEU A 124 7.50 4.17 -7.01
C LEU A 124 8.89 4.75 -6.74
N HIS A 125 9.51 4.42 -5.61
CA HIS A 125 10.88 4.84 -5.31
C HIS A 125 11.89 4.31 -6.33
N ASN A 126 11.86 3.02 -6.61
CA ASN A 126 12.80 2.39 -7.55
C ASN A 126 12.60 2.91 -8.98
N ALA A 127 11.36 3.02 -9.45
CA ALA A 127 11.06 3.51 -10.79
C ALA A 127 11.46 4.97 -10.94
N ALA A 128 11.15 5.83 -9.96
CA ALA A 128 11.52 7.25 -9.99
C ALA A 128 13.04 7.44 -9.94
N ARG A 129 13.74 6.67 -9.10
CA ARG A 129 15.22 6.62 -9.10
C ARG A 129 15.76 6.38 -10.50
N ASN A 130 15.24 5.35 -11.19
CA ASN A 130 15.79 4.93 -12.48
C ASN A 130 15.38 5.88 -13.62
N MET A 131 14.15 6.40 -13.59
CA MET A 131 13.66 7.32 -14.62
C MET A 131 14.30 8.71 -14.54
N TYR A 132 14.57 9.20 -13.32
CA TYR A 132 15.07 10.56 -13.09
C TYR A 132 16.56 10.62 -12.71
N ASP A 133 17.24 9.48 -12.71
CA ASP A 133 18.65 9.33 -12.29
C ASP A 133 18.91 9.89 -10.88
N GLU A 134 18.04 9.54 -9.94
CA GLU A 134 18.03 10.11 -8.58
C GLU A 134 18.21 9.01 -7.51
N PRO A 135 19.46 8.57 -7.24
CA PRO A 135 19.75 7.43 -6.37
C PRO A 135 19.31 7.63 -4.92
N ILE A 136 19.23 8.88 -4.44
CA ILE A 136 18.85 9.19 -3.06
C ILE A 136 17.43 8.72 -2.72
N LEU A 137 16.55 8.53 -3.71
CA LEU A 137 15.20 7.99 -3.52
C LEU A 137 15.19 6.56 -2.95
N MET A 138 16.29 5.80 -3.06
CA MET A 138 16.41 4.47 -2.46
C MET A 138 17.04 4.47 -1.06
N SER A 139 17.22 5.64 -0.45
CA SER A 139 17.82 5.78 0.89
C SER A 139 16.82 6.36 1.87
N PHE A 140 17.11 6.25 3.18
CA PHE A 140 16.33 6.97 4.18
C PHE A 140 16.51 8.50 4.13
N GLU A 141 17.43 9.02 3.32
CA GLU A 141 17.55 10.45 3.03
C GLU A 141 16.71 10.90 1.81
N SER A 142 15.86 10.01 1.29
CA SER A 142 14.94 10.33 0.18
C SER A 142 14.15 11.64 0.32
N PRO A 143 13.77 12.16 1.52
CA PRO A 143 13.12 13.47 1.62
C PRO A 143 13.93 14.65 1.07
N ARG A 144 15.24 14.49 0.82
CA ARG A 144 16.05 15.48 0.10
C ARG A 144 15.67 15.61 -1.39
N SER A 145 14.98 14.64 -1.97
CA SER A 145 14.51 14.70 -3.36
C SER A 145 13.15 15.40 -3.47
N THR A 146 12.93 16.24 -4.48
CA THR A 146 11.59 16.77 -4.75
C THR A 146 10.62 15.65 -5.13
N TYR A 147 11.08 14.59 -5.81
CA TYR A 147 10.24 13.45 -6.20
C TYR A 147 9.69 12.66 -5.02
N PHE A 148 10.39 12.64 -3.87
CA PHE A 148 9.85 12.07 -2.63
C PHE A 148 8.53 12.73 -2.25
N TRP A 149 8.44 14.05 -2.35
CA TRP A 149 7.23 14.79 -2.00
C TRP A 149 6.12 14.60 -3.02
N GLN A 150 6.47 14.45 -4.30
CA GLN A 150 5.48 14.19 -5.35
C GLN A 150 4.86 12.79 -5.21
N LEU A 151 5.68 11.76 -5.01
CA LEU A 151 5.23 10.36 -4.88
C LEU A 151 4.49 10.13 -3.56
N HIS A 152 4.96 10.70 -2.45
CA HIS A 152 4.24 10.59 -1.18
C HIS A 152 2.97 11.44 -1.17
N GLY A 153 2.93 12.52 -1.94
CA GLY A 153 1.70 13.25 -2.23
C GLY A 153 0.65 12.40 -2.96
N LEU A 154 1.05 11.51 -3.87
CA LEU A 154 0.13 10.56 -4.51
C LEU A 154 -0.41 9.53 -3.51
N ILE A 155 0.43 9.06 -2.60
CA ILE A 155 0.02 8.15 -1.51
C ILE A 155 -0.99 8.84 -0.59
N ASP A 156 -0.73 10.09 -0.21
CA ASP A 156 -1.66 10.89 0.59
C ASP A 156 -2.98 11.15 -0.15
N LEU A 157 -2.93 11.37 -1.47
CA LEU A 157 -4.14 11.51 -2.29
C LEU A 157 -5.02 10.24 -2.26
N TRP A 158 -4.43 9.03 -2.30
CA TRP A 158 -5.21 7.80 -2.15
C TRP A 158 -5.81 7.66 -0.75
N ARG A 159 -5.08 8.04 0.30
CA ARG A 159 -5.61 8.13 1.68
C ARG A 159 -6.81 9.06 1.75
N GLU A 160 -6.71 10.27 1.19
CA GLU A 160 -7.80 11.26 1.18
C GLU A 160 -9.04 10.75 0.44
N LYS A 161 -8.87 10.13 -0.74
CA LYS A 161 -9.96 9.50 -1.50
C LYS A 161 -10.67 8.42 -0.69
N TRP A 162 -9.92 7.65 0.10
CA TRP A 162 -10.49 6.62 0.98
C TRP A 162 -11.30 7.22 2.13
N GLU A 163 -10.77 8.25 2.78
CA GLU A 163 -11.49 8.95 3.86
C GLU A 163 -12.80 9.56 3.34
N GLU A 164 -12.78 10.17 2.16
CA GLU A 164 -13.97 10.71 1.51
C GLU A 164 -14.98 9.61 1.19
N THR A 165 -14.53 8.49 0.62
CA THR A 165 -15.39 7.33 0.32
C THR A 165 -16.06 6.79 1.58
N LYS A 166 -15.30 6.67 2.69
CA LYS A 166 -15.84 6.23 3.98
C LYS A 166 -16.84 7.24 4.53
N LYS A 167 -16.54 8.53 4.47
CA LYS A 167 -17.44 9.59 4.91
C LYS A 167 -18.76 9.55 4.12
N ASN A 168 -18.69 9.41 2.80
CA ASN A 168 -19.87 9.34 1.94
C ASN A 168 -20.73 8.09 2.23
N ARG A 169 -20.11 6.94 2.56
CA ARG A 169 -20.84 5.75 3.02
C ARG A 169 -21.55 5.96 4.36
N LEU A 170 -20.88 6.62 5.32
CA LEU A 170 -21.44 6.91 6.64
C LEU A 170 -22.53 8.00 6.58
N GLN A 171 -22.49 8.85 5.56
CA GLN A 171 -23.49 9.89 5.30
C GLN A 171 -24.69 9.39 4.50
N LEU A 172 -24.70 8.13 4.04
CA LEU A 172 -25.92 7.53 3.53
C LEU A 172 -26.96 7.51 4.65
N ASP A 173 -28.03 8.27 4.44
CA ASP A 173 -29.15 8.39 5.37
C ASP A 173 -29.63 6.98 5.78
N PRO A 174 -29.69 6.67 7.09
CA PRO A 174 -30.24 5.42 7.59
C PRO A 174 -31.61 5.09 6.99
N ASP A 175 -32.43 6.11 6.71
CA ASP A 175 -33.72 5.94 6.05
C ASP A 175 -33.56 5.60 4.56
N ALA A 176 -32.58 6.17 3.86
CA ALA A 176 -32.25 5.78 2.48
C ALA A 176 -31.72 4.34 2.40
N ILE A 177 -30.91 3.90 3.38
CA ILE A 177 -30.45 2.52 3.50
C ILE A 177 -31.63 1.57 3.77
N GLN A 178 -32.53 1.95 4.70
CA GLN A 178 -33.74 1.16 4.99
C GLN A 178 -34.69 1.12 3.79
N GLN A 179 -34.84 2.22 3.05
CA GLN A 179 -35.63 2.28 1.83
C GLN A 179 -35.02 1.43 0.72
N LEU A 180 -33.69 1.42 0.56
CA LEU A 180 -32.99 0.56 -0.39
C LEU A 180 -33.17 -0.93 -0.02
N ILE A 181 -33.01 -1.30 1.26
CA ILE A 181 -33.26 -2.67 1.74
C ILE A 181 -34.72 -3.07 1.48
N LYS A 182 -35.68 -2.17 1.74
CA LYS A 182 -37.11 -2.40 1.49
C LYS A 182 -37.42 -2.52 0.00
N ALA A 183 -36.76 -1.76 -0.86
CA ALA A 183 -36.90 -1.82 -2.31
C ALA A 183 -36.32 -3.13 -2.88
N ILE A 184 -35.13 -3.55 -2.41
CA ILE A 184 -34.52 -4.83 -2.78
C ILE A 184 -35.41 -6.00 -2.35
N ARG A 185 -35.94 -5.98 -1.10
CA ARG A 185 -36.88 -7.01 -0.62
C ARG A 185 -38.20 -7.05 -1.40
N ARG A 186 -38.69 -5.91 -1.89
CA ARG A 186 -39.91 -5.84 -2.72
C ARG A 186 -39.69 -6.30 -4.16
N ASN A 187 -38.48 -6.10 -4.71
CA ASN A 187 -38.13 -6.50 -6.07
C ASN A 187 -37.53 -7.92 -6.17
N GLN A 188 -37.35 -8.61 -5.04
CA GLN A 188 -37.16 -10.06 -5.07
C GLN A 188 -38.48 -10.72 -5.44
N VAL A 189 -38.66 -10.98 -6.73
CA VAL A 189 -39.62 -12.01 -7.20
C VAL A 189 -39.24 -13.30 -6.48
N PRO A 190 -40.17 -14.01 -5.82
CA PRO A 190 -39.85 -15.30 -5.24
C PRO A 190 -39.35 -16.17 -6.37
N PHE A 191 -38.08 -16.59 -6.31
CA PHE A 191 -37.58 -17.60 -7.23
C PHE A 191 -38.50 -18.80 -7.09
N PRO A 192 -39.20 -19.26 -8.15
CA PRO A 192 -39.78 -20.57 -8.11
C PRO A 192 -38.62 -21.53 -7.85
N ASN A 193 -38.75 -22.34 -6.80
CA ASN A 193 -37.75 -23.28 -6.34
C ASN A 193 -37.15 -24.03 -7.55
N PRO A 194 -35.91 -23.77 -7.99
CA PRO A 194 -35.43 -24.29 -9.27
C PRO A 194 -34.92 -25.73 -9.16
N PHE A 195 -35.07 -26.36 -7.99
CA PHE A 195 -34.64 -27.73 -7.76
C PHE A 195 -35.82 -28.58 -7.25
N PRO A 196 -36.40 -29.48 -8.07
CA PRO A 196 -37.02 -30.67 -7.49
C PRO A 196 -35.97 -31.33 -6.59
N GLN A 197 -36.39 -31.80 -5.42
CA GLN A 197 -35.47 -32.48 -4.50
C GLN A 197 -34.73 -33.60 -5.26
N PRO A 198 -33.39 -33.63 -5.22
CA PRO A 198 -32.67 -34.74 -5.82
C PRO A 198 -33.06 -36.03 -5.11
N PRO A 199 -33.21 -37.16 -5.83
CA PRO A 199 -33.41 -38.44 -5.18
C PRO A 199 -32.25 -38.71 -4.22
N GLU A 200 -32.58 -39.32 -3.07
CA GLU A 200 -31.59 -39.68 -2.05
C GLU A 200 -30.41 -40.44 -2.67
N PRO A 201 -29.16 -40.10 -2.31
CA PRO A 201 -28.00 -40.80 -2.84
C PRO A 201 -27.98 -42.24 -2.32
N PRO A 202 -27.63 -43.23 -3.15
CA PRO A 202 -27.33 -44.57 -2.66
C PRO A 202 -26.10 -44.53 -1.74
N PHE A 203 -26.12 -45.38 -0.71
CA PHE A 203 -25.09 -45.52 0.32
C PHE A 203 -23.65 -45.42 -0.22
N PRO A 204 -22.71 -44.82 0.56
CA PRO A 204 -21.35 -44.63 0.11
C PRO A 204 -20.66 -45.98 -0.12
N SER A 205 -20.15 -46.19 -1.33
CA SER A 205 -19.16 -47.23 -1.60
C SER A 205 -17.82 -46.86 -0.94
N PRO A 206 -17.04 -47.83 -0.46
CA PRO A 206 -15.82 -47.56 0.29
C PRO A 206 -14.75 -46.86 -0.56
N MET A 207 -14.03 -45.92 0.04
CA MET A 207 -12.96 -45.16 -0.61
C MET A 207 -11.84 -46.08 -1.11
N PRO A 208 -11.26 -45.80 -2.30
CA PRO A 208 -10.04 -46.46 -2.74
C PRO A 208 -8.87 -46.04 -1.85
N GLN A 209 -8.10 -47.02 -1.38
CA GLN A 209 -6.87 -46.79 -0.64
C GLN A 209 -5.84 -46.12 -1.55
N ILE A 210 -5.28 -44.99 -1.09
CA ILE A 210 -4.20 -44.28 -1.75
C ILE A 210 -2.89 -45.03 -1.43
N ASP A 211 -2.21 -45.48 -2.48
CA ASP A 211 -0.88 -46.08 -2.42
C ASP A 211 0.18 -45.01 -2.09
N PRO A 212 0.93 -45.13 -0.98
CA PRO A 212 1.95 -44.16 -0.57
C PRO A 212 3.23 -44.16 -1.42
N SER A 213 3.27 -44.90 -2.54
CA SER A 213 4.46 -45.08 -3.36
C SER A 213 4.70 -44.03 -4.46
N ILE A 214 3.83 -43.03 -4.63
CA ILE A 214 3.93 -42.07 -5.76
C ILE A 214 4.56 -40.74 -5.30
N PRO A 215 5.81 -40.40 -5.70
CA PRO A 215 6.41 -39.11 -5.40
C PRO A 215 5.82 -37.99 -6.27
N PHE A 216 5.43 -36.89 -5.62
CA PHE A 216 5.00 -35.65 -6.27
C PHE A 216 6.22 -34.93 -6.86
N GLN A 217 6.27 -34.76 -8.19
CA GLN A 217 7.29 -34.00 -8.91
C GLN A 217 6.68 -32.75 -9.56
N GLY A 218 7.39 -31.62 -9.44
CA GLY A 218 7.22 -30.37 -10.21
C GLY A 218 6.46 -29.26 -9.46
N ASP A 219 6.83 -27.98 -9.48
CA ASP A 219 7.97 -27.34 -10.14
C ASP A 219 8.25 -25.92 -9.59
N SER A 220 9.43 -25.44 -9.91
CA SER A 220 10.12 -24.16 -9.67
C SER A 220 9.30 -22.87 -9.39
N PHE A 221 9.57 -22.21 -8.25
CA PHE A 221 9.37 -20.77 -8.05
C PHE A 221 10.66 -20.00 -8.35
N SER A 222 10.58 -19.05 -9.28
CA SER A 222 11.64 -18.08 -9.59
C SER A 222 12.00 -17.24 -8.36
N ARG A 223 13.26 -17.29 -7.93
CA ARG A 223 13.79 -16.50 -6.80
C ARG A 223 13.81 -15.01 -7.15
N ILE A 224 13.12 -14.20 -6.35
CA ILE A 224 13.39 -12.76 -6.24
C ILE A 224 14.80 -12.61 -5.65
N GLN A 225 15.70 -11.92 -6.36
CA GLN A 225 17.00 -11.53 -5.80
C GLN A 225 16.79 -10.34 -4.86
N LEU A 226 16.75 -10.63 -3.56
CA LEU A 226 16.76 -9.63 -2.50
C LEU A 226 18.20 -9.14 -2.29
N ASN A 227 18.36 -7.86 -1.98
CA ASN A 227 19.66 -7.30 -1.66
C ASN A 227 20.10 -7.68 -0.22
N ASN A 228 21.37 -7.43 0.12
CA ASN A 228 21.94 -7.86 1.39
C ASN A 228 21.27 -7.24 2.63
N GLU A 229 20.67 -6.04 2.51
CA GLU A 229 19.94 -5.39 3.61
C GLU A 229 18.55 -6.00 3.81
N GLU A 230 17.84 -6.32 2.72
CA GLU A 230 16.55 -7.03 2.78
C GLU A 230 16.71 -8.46 3.35
N LEU A 231 17.83 -9.12 3.04
CA LEU A 231 18.16 -10.42 3.62
C LEU A 231 18.48 -10.35 5.13
N GLU A 232 19.02 -9.23 5.60
CA GLU A 232 19.30 -8.94 7.01
C GLU A 232 18.00 -8.75 7.81
N ILE A 233 17.05 -8.00 7.23
CA ILE A 233 15.70 -7.81 7.79
C ILE A 233 14.97 -9.15 7.87
N ILE A 234 15.01 -9.98 6.81
CA ILE A 234 14.38 -11.31 6.81
C ILE A 234 15.05 -12.27 7.80
N ARG A 235 16.38 -12.24 7.95
CA ARG A 235 17.09 -13.04 8.96
C ARG A 235 16.70 -12.64 10.38
N THR A 236 16.57 -11.35 10.63
CA THR A 236 16.12 -10.82 11.92
C THR A 236 14.70 -11.30 12.23
N ILE A 237 13.77 -11.20 11.26
CA ILE A 237 12.38 -11.68 11.42
C ILE A 237 12.32 -13.20 11.69
N ARG A 238 13.13 -14.02 11.01
CA ARG A 238 13.15 -15.48 11.22
C ARG A 238 13.70 -15.90 12.58
N THR A 239 14.65 -15.15 13.12
CA THR A 239 15.28 -15.47 14.41
C THR A 239 14.33 -15.22 15.59
N PHE A 240 13.39 -14.29 15.45
CA PHE A 240 12.38 -14.00 16.48
C PHE A 240 11.11 -14.85 16.39
N ARG A 241 10.83 -15.47 15.24
CA ARG A 241 9.67 -16.38 15.08
C ARG A 241 9.87 -17.78 15.69
N ASN A 242 11.12 -18.13 16.02
CA ASN A 242 11.50 -19.42 16.59
C ASN A 242 11.87 -19.33 18.10
N LYS A 243 11.43 -18.28 18.79
CA LYS A 243 11.45 -18.15 20.25
C LYS A 243 10.02 -17.94 20.74
#